data_AF-A0AAV2HTU1-F1
#
_entry.id   AF-A0AAV2HTU1-F1
#
_cell.length_a   1.000
_cell.length_b   1.000
_cell.length_c   1.000
_cell.angle_alpha   90.00
_cell.angle_beta   90.00
_cell.angle_gamma   90.00
#
_symmetry.space_group_name_H-M   'P 1'
#
loop_
_entity.id
_entity.type
_entity.pdbx_description
1 polymer ?
#
loop_
_entity_poly.entity_id
_entity_poly.type
_entity_poly.pdbx_seq_one_letter_code
_entity_poly.pdbx_strand_id
1 'polypeptide(L)'
;MEVLKLLDANSSGWNVLLIAFCECIAVNVYGVSRFIKDLQLMIGVKFCRCLRFNSWCQMWWKINWAIITPALVTFVIVFSASDQQIPKGYPLLVEIIAWCMMVAAFSLISLKALWNIWHEQGTLKQRVLSLLRPSVWWGPALKEHRQLVLQYIPDFVVDPEAMPMPEESKFSEDTA
;
A
#
# COMPACT_ATOMS: atom_id res chain seq x y z
N MET A 1 28.74 -6.95 -20.10
CA MET A 1 28.41 -5.91 -19.11
C MET A 1 27.21 -5.04 -19.51
N GLU A 2 26.91 -4.88 -20.81
CA GLU A 2 25.77 -4.06 -21.26
C GLU A 2 24.40 -4.70 -21.03
N VAL A 3 24.29 -6.02 -21.23
CA VAL A 3 23.04 -6.78 -20.99
C VAL A 3 22.54 -6.65 -19.55
N LEU A 4 23.44 -6.70 -18.56
CA LEU A 4 23.08 -6.55 -17.15
C LEU A 4 22.57 -5.14 -16.83
N LYS A 5 23.20 -4.09 -17.41
CA LYS A 5 22.75 -2.71 -17.23
C LYS A 5 21.37 -2.46 -17.82
N LEU A 6 21.11 -3.04 -19.01
CA LEU A 6 19.80 -2.94 -19.66
C LEU A 6 18.72 -3.72 -18.90
N LEU A 7 19.05 -4.91 -18.40
CA LEU A 7 18.13 -5.72 -17.62
C LEU A 7 17.77 -5.03 -16.30
N ASP A 8 18.76 -4.49 -15.59
CA ASP A 8 18.55 -3.80 -14.32
C ASP A 8 17.71 -2.52 -14.50
N ALA A 9 18.04 -1.70 -15.50
CA ALA A 9 17.29 -0.49 -15.81
C ALA A 9 15.84 -0.77 -16.24
N ASN A 10 15.63 -1.79 -17.08
CA ASN A 10 14.29 -2.13 -17.57
C ASN A 10 13.46 -2.90 -16.52
N SER A 11 14.07 -3.79 -15.73
CA SER A 11 13.32 -4.56 -14.73
C SER A 11 12.97 -3.72 -13.49
N SER A 12 13.90 -2.93 -12.97
CA SER A 12 13.71 -2.17 -11.73
C SER A 12 12.70 -1.03 -11.92
N GLY A 13 12.79 -0.26 -13.01
CA GLY A 13 11.92 0.88 -13.25
C GLY A 13 10.43 0.51 -13.34
N TRP A 14 10.11 -0.49 -14.16
CA TRP A 14 8.74 -0.95 -14.35
C TRP A 14 8.13 -1.57 -13.07
N ASN A 15 8.93 -2.32 -12.32
CA ASN A 15 8.48 -2.92 -11.06
C ASN A 15 8.13 -1.87 -10.01
N VAL A 16 8.98 -0.86 -9.84
CA VAL A 16 8.73 0.22 -8.87
C VAL A 16 7.48 1.02 -9.26
N LEU A 17 7.28 1.31 -10.55
CA LEU A 17 6.10 2.01 -11.03
C LEU A 17 4.80 1.22 -10.77
N LEU A 18 4.81 -0.09 -11.01
CA LEU A 18 3.66 -0.95 -10.68
C LEU A 18 3.36 -0.96 -9.17
N ILE A 19 4.40 -1.12 -8.34
CA ILE A 19 4.23 -1.13 -6.88
C ILE A 19 3.65 0.21 -6.41
N ALA A 20 4.20 1.33 -6.89
CA ALA A 20 3.69 2.66 -6.58
C ALA A 20 2.22 2.84 -6.98
N PHE A 21 1.80 2.28 -8.13
CA PHE A 21 0.40 2.29 -8.55
C PHE A 21 -0.49 1.47 -7.59
N CYS A 22 -0.06 0.27 -7.20
CA CYS A 22 -0.76 -0.56 -6.21
C CYS A 22 -0.87 0.14 -4.84
N GLU A 23 0.20 0.81 -4.39
CA GLU A 23 0.20 1.59 -3.15
C GLU A 23 -0.80 2.76 -3.22
N CYS A 24 -0.85 3.46 -4.35
CA CYS A 24 -1.84 4.52 -4.57
C CYS A 24 -3.28 3.98 -4.44
N ILE A 25 -3.57 2.81 -5.02
CA ILE A 25 -4.88 2.16 -4.87
C ILE A 25 -5.13 1.80 -3.39
N ALA A 26 -4.14 1.23 -2.70
CA ALA A 26 -4.27 0.86 -1.29
C ALA A 26 -4.59 2.07 -0.39
N VAL A 27 -3.94 3.22 -0.62
CA VAL A 27 -4.25 4.47 0.10
C VAL A 27 -5.66 4.97 -0.20
N ASN A 28 -6.11 4.86 -1.46
CA ASN A 28 -7.47 5.24 -1.84
C ASN A 28 -8.53 4.33 -1.20
N VAL A 29 -8.29 3.02 -1.16
CA VAL A 29 -9.14 2.03 -0.45
C VAL A 29 -9.18 2.31 1.05
N TYR A 30 -8.03 2.60 1.66
CA TYR A 30 -7.93 2.95 3.08
C TYR A 30 -8.67 4.26 3.41
N GLY A 31 -8.77 5.16 2.42
CA GLY A 31 -9.49 6.42 2.48
C GLY A 31 -8.56 7.59 2.77
N VAL A 32 -8.44 8.49 1.80
CA VAL A 32 -7.53 9.65 1.85
C VAL A 32 -7.82 10.56 3.06
N SER A 33 -9.09 10.70 3.44
CA SER A 33 -9.47 11.50 4.62
C SER A 33 -9.02 10.87 5.94
N ARG A 34 -8.90 9.54 6.02
CA ARG A 34 -8.39 8.83 7.19
C ARG A 34 -6.86 8.93 7.24
N PHE A 35 -6.21 8.67 6.10
CA PHE A 35 -4.76 8.81 5.95
C PHE A 35 -4.23 10.17 6.38
N ILE A 36 -4.90 11.26 6.00
CA ILE A 36 -4.45 12.62 6.36
C ILE A 36 -4.61 12.92 7.84
N LYS A 37 -5.63 12.37 8.51
CA LYS A 37 -5.78 12.50 9.96
C LYS A 37 -4.70 11.72 10.69
N ASP A 38 -4.36 10.52 10.20
CA ASP A 38 -3.24 9.73 10.73
C ASP A 38 -1.91 10.48 10.57
N LEU A 39 -1.70 11.13 9.42
CA LEU A 39 -0.51 11.95 9.16
C LEU A 39 -0.43 13.18 10.10
N GLN A 40 -1.57 13.84 10.36
CA GLN A 40 -1.66 14.96 11.31
C GLN A 40 -1.30 14.53 12.74
N LEU A 41 -1.66 13.32 13.13
CA LEU A 41 -1.32 12.74 14.42
C LEU A 41 0.19 12.45 14.53
N MET A 42 0.80 11.89 13.48
CA MET A 42 2.23 11.56 13.47
C MET A 42 3.16 12.78 13.47
N ILE A 43 2.84 13.80 12.65
CA ILE A 43 3.67 15.01 12.53
C ILE A 43 3.51 15.93 13.77
N GLY A 44 2.41 15.77 14.50
CA GLY A 44 2.12 16.54 15.70
C GLY A 44 1.61 17.95 15.39
N VAL A 45 0.78 18.46 16.30
CA VAL A 45 0.03 19.72 16.18
C VAL A 45 0.92 20.97 16.01
N LYS A 46 2.22 20.86 16.33
CA LYS A 46 3.18 21.98 16.29
C LYS A 46 3.59 22.38 14.87
N PHE A 47 3.76 21.43 13.94
CA PHE A 47 4.13 21.76 12.55
C PHE A 47 2.96 22.44 11.80
N CYS A 48 1.73 22.06 12.15
CA CYS A 48 0.51 22.62 11.57
C CYS A 48 0.24 24.08 12.00
N ARG A 49 0.91 24.57 13.07
CA ARG A 49 0.76 25.94 13.58
C ARG A 49 1.64 26.97 12.84
N CYS A 50 2.75 26.55 12.23
CA CYS A 50 3.61 27.43 11.42
C CYS A 50 3.05 27.69 10.01
N LEU A 51 2.27 26.75 9.45
CA LEU A 51 1.56 26.96 8.20
C LEU A 51 0.25 27.71 8.48
N ARG A 52 0.30 29.05 8.40
CA ARG A 52 -0.84 30.00 8.48
C ARG A 52 -1.95 29.79 7.42
N PHE A 53 -1.92 28.66 6.71
CA PHE A 53 -2.76 28.24 5.58
C PHE A 53 -3.43 26.87 5.87
N ASN A 54 -3.90 26.67 7.10
CA ASN A 54 -4.33 25.39 7.67
C ASN A 54 -5.35 24.60 6.79
N SER A 55 -6.43 25.24 6.33
CA SER A 55 -7.46 24.52 5.55
C SER A 55 -7.08 24.23 4.10
N TRP A 56 -6.38 25.15 3.43
CA TRP A 56 -6.05 24.96 2.01
C TRP A 56 -5.01 23.88 1.85
N CYS A 57 -3.92 23.89 2.64
CA CYS A 57 -2.89 22.85 2.55
C CYS A 57 -3.49 21.47 2.77
N GLN A 58 -4.39 21.30 3.73
CA GLN A 58 -5.07 20.02 3.93
C GLN A 58 -5.84 19.57 2.69
N MET A 59 -6.56 20.49 2.03
CA MET A 59 -7.31 20.21 0.79
C MET A 59 -6.37 19.86 -0.38
N TRP A 60 -5.27 20.62 -0.54
CA TRP A 60 -4.22 20.35 -1.54
C TRP A 60 -3.62 18.96 -1.35
N TRP A 61 -3.29 18.58 -0.11
CA TRP A 61 -2.79 17.24 0.20
C TRP A 61 -3.83 16.15 -0.10
N LYS A 62 -5.12 16.38 0.19
CA LYS A 62 -6.18 15.41 -0.18
C LYS A 62 -6.23 15.21 -1.69
N ILE A 63 -6.24 16.30 -2.45
CA ILE A 63 -6.32 16.27 -3.91
C ILE A 63 -5.07 15.60 -4.49
N ASN A 64 -3.90 15.86 -3.91
CA ASN A 64 -2.66 15.23 -4.34
C ASN A 64 -2.73 13.71 -4.23
N TRP A 65 -3.09 13.19 -3.05
CA TRP A 65 -3.18 11.75 -2.81
C TRP A 65 -4.36 11.07 -3.53
N ALA A 66 -5.47 11.78 -3.74
CA ALA A 66 -6.65 11.23 -4.40
C ALA A 66 -6.54 11.20 -5.93
N ILE A 67 -5.92 12.21 -6.54
CA ILE A 67 -6.00 12.43 -8.00
C ILE A 67 -4.62 12.65 -8.61
N ILE A 68 -3.80 13.56 -8.06
CA ILE A 68 -2.56 13.98 -8.74
C ILE A 68 -1.54 12.85 -8.76
N THR A 69 -1.26 12.21 -7.62
CA THR A 69 -0.31 11.11 -7.52
C THR A 69 -0.72 9.91 -8.39
N PRO A 70 -1.95 9.36 -8.31
CA PRO A 70 -2.33 8.26 -9.19
C PRO A 70 -2.32 8.65 -10.68
N ALA A 71 -2.71 9.89 -11.02
CA ALA A 71 -2.65 10.37 -12.40
C ALA A 71 -1.20 10.48 -12.91
N LEU A 72 -0.29 11.01 -12.09
CA LEU A 72 1.12 11.15 -12.43
C LEU A 72 1.78 9.77 -12.61
N VAL A 73 1.53 8.83 -11.70
CA VAL A 73 2.07 7.46 -11.81
C VAL A 73 1.54 6.78 -13.08
N THR A 74 0.24 6.90 -13.35
CA THR A 74 -0.37 6.35 -14.58
C THR A 74 0.24 6.99 -15.82
N PHE A 75 0.45 8.31 -15.82
CA PHE A 75 1.09 9.03 -16.92
C PHE A 75 2.53 8.55 -17.17
N VAL A 76 3.32 8.39 -16.12
CA VAL A 76 4.70 7.88 -16.22
C VAL A 76 4.72 6.44 -16.76
N ILE A 77 3.79 5.58 -16.34
CA ILE A 77 3.68 4.21 -16.88
C ILE A 77 3.38 4.23 -18.38
N VAL A 78 2.41 5.05 -18.82
CA VAL A 78 2.05 5.16 -20.25
C VAL A 78 3.22 5.73 -21.07
N PHE A 79 3.88 6.75 -20.55
CA PHE A 79 5.05 7.34 -21.21
C PHE A 79 6.20 6.33 -21.31
N SER A 80 6.49 5.61 -20.21
CA SER A 80 7.49 4.54 -20.17
C SER A 80 7.16 3.42 -21.16
N ALA A 81 5.88 3.07 -21.33
CA ALA A 81 5.43 2.10 -22.33
C ALA A 81 5.70 2.57 -23.76
N SER A 82 5.49 3.86 -24.02
CA SER A 82 5.68 4.44 -25.34
C SER A 82 7.15 4.65 -25.73
N ASP A 83 8.01 4.94 -24.75
CA ASP A 83 9.44 5.21 -24.95
C ASP A 83 10.30 3.93 -24.92
N GLN A 84 9.70 2.77 -24.69
CA GLN A 84 10.40 1.47 -24.68
C GLN A 84 10.87 1.09 -26.09
N GLN A 85 11.96 1.72 -26.55
CA GLN A 85 12.62 1.39 -27.80
C GLN A 85 13.61 0.26 -27.54
N ILE A 86 13.24 -0.95 -27.96
CA ILE A 86 14.15 -2.10 -27.96
C ILE A 86 15.22 -1.83 -29.03
N PRO A 87 16.51 -1.70 -28.66
CA PRO A 87 17.55 -1.45 -29.66
C PRO A 87 17.62 -2.67 -30.59
N LYS A 88 17.44 -2.44 -31.89
CA LYS A 88 17.52 -3.47 -32.93
C LYS A 88 18.90 -4.14 -32.87
N GLY A 89 18.98 -5.33 -32.29
CA GLY A 89 20.23 -6.08 -32.10
C GLY A 89 20.36 -6.78 -30.74
N TYR A 90 19.50 -6.48 -29.77
CA TYR A 90 19.49 -7.21 -28.49
C TYR A 90 18.72 -8.53 -28.56
N PRO A 91 19.18 -9.59 -27.87
CA PRO A 91 18.48 -10.86 -27.85
C PRO A 91 17.12 -10.72 -27.15
N LEU A 92 16.07 -11.20 -27.79
CA LEU A 92 14.69 -11.25 -27.27
C LEU A 92 14.60 -11.92 -25.88
N LEU A 93 15.58 -12.76 -25.53
CA LEU A 93 15.68 -13.38 -24.22
C LEU A 93 15.72 -12.36 -23.07
N VAL A 94 16.39 -11.21 -23.25
CA VAL A 94 16.51 -10.18 -22.19
C VAL A 94 15.17 -9.52 -21.90
N GLU A 95 14.35 -9.32 -22.94
CA GLU A 95 13.00 -8.80 -22.81
C GLU A 95 12.10 -9.80 -22.08
N ILE A 96 12.12 -11.08 -22.49
CA ILE A 96 11.33 -12.14 -21.83
C ILE A 96 11.68 -12.26 -20.34
N ILE A 97 12.97 -12.18 -20.00
CA ILE A 97 13.42 -12.21 -18.60
C ILE A 97 12.90 -10.99 -17.83
N ALA A 98 12.95 -9.79 -18.41
CA ALA A 98 12.43 -8.59 -17.76
C ALA A 98 10.92 -8.68 -17.46
N TRP A 99 10.13 -9.13 -18.44
CA TRP A 99 8.70 -9.39 -18.25
C TRP A 99 8.43 -10.48 -17.22
N CYS A 100 9.24 -11.55 -17.21
CA CYS A 100 9.12 -12.62 -16.22
C CYS A 100 9.38 -12.10 -14.79
N MET A 101 10.40 -11.25 -14.61
CA MET A 101 10.69 -10.62 -13.31
C MET A 101 9.55 -9.71 -12.85
N MET A 102 8.92 -8.98 -13.77
CA MET A 102 7.77 -8.13 -13.48
C MET A 102 6.55 -8.94 -13.05
N VAL A 103 6.22 -9.99 -13.79
CA VAL A 103 5.13 -10.91 -13.44
C VAL A 103 5.42 -11.60 -12.12
N ALA A 104 6.67 -12.00 -11.86
CA ALA A 104 7.05 -12.62 -10.59
C ALA A 104 6.80 -11.70 -9.40
N ALA A 105 7.25 -10.44 -9.45
CA ALA A 105 7.01 -9.47 -8.37
C ALA A 105 5.51 -9.23 -8.13
N PHE A 106 4.74 -9.03 -9.20
CA PHE A 106 3.29 -8.84 -9.11
C PHE A 106 2.56 -10.10 -8.61
N SER A 107 3.05 -11.28 -8.99
CA SER A 107 2.49 -12.56 -8.55
C SER A 107 2.63 -12.75 -7.06
N LEU A 108 3.72 -12.32 -6.43
CA LEU A 108 3.89 -12.44 -4.97
C LEU A 108 2.82 -11.64 -4.21
N ILE A 109 2.55 -10.40 -4.64
CA ILE A 109 1.51 -9.54 -4.07
C ILE A 109 0.14 -10.18 -4.29
N SER A 110 -0.14 -10.64 -5.52
CA SER A 110 -1.41 -11.26 -5.88
C SER A 110 -1.64 -12.59 -5.16
N LEU A 111 -0.63 -13.44 -5.06
CA LEU A 111 -0.70 -14.73 -4.35
C LEU A 111 -1.01 -14.52 -2.88
N LYS A 112 -0.39 -13.52 -2.24
CA LYS A 112 -0.72 -13.21 -0.83
C LYS A 112 -2.15 -12.73 -0.67
N ALA A 113 -2.64 -11.89 -1.59
CA ALA A 113 -4.02 -11.46 -1.59
C ALA A 113 -5.00 -12.63 -1.82
N LEU A 114 -4.72 -13.51 -2.78
CA LEU A 114 -5.52 -14.71 -3.05
C LEU A 114 -5.53 -15.67 -1.86
N TRP A 115 -4.36 -15.91 -1.25
CA TRP A 115 -4.25 -16.75 -0.06
C TRP A 115 -5.15 -16.25 1.06
N ASN A 116 -5.13 -14.94 1.33
CA ASN A 116 -5.98 -14.33 2.33
C ASN A 116 -7.47 -14.47 1.97
N ILE A 117 -7.85 -14.31 0.69
CA ILE A 117 -9.25 -14.51 0.22
C ILE A 117 -9.71 -15.96 0.39
N TRP A 118 -8.83 -16.93 0.17
CA TRP A 118 -9.16 -18.35 0.29
C TRP A 118 -9.33 -18.78 1.75
N HIS A 119 -8.50 -18.25 2.64
CA HIS A 119 -8.54 -18.59 4.06
C HIS A 119 -9.68 -17.90 4.82
N GLU A 120 -10.10 -16.71 4.39
CA GLU A 120 -11.21 -15.99 5.01
C GLU A 120 -12.55 -16.72 4.80
N GLN A 121 -13.33 -16.91 5.86
CA GLN A 121 -14.65 -17.55 5.78
C GLN A 121 -15.75 -16.56 5.35
N GLY A 122 -16.75 -17.03 4.61
CA GLY A 122 -17.94 -16.24 4.21
C GLY A 122 -18.17 -16.10 2.70
N THR A 123 -19.02 -15.15 2.31
CA THR A 123 -19.38 -14.86 0.90
C THR A 123 -18.27 -14.04 0.21
N LEU A 124 -18.01 -14.24 -1.10
CA LEU A 124 -16.94 -13.54 -1.84
C LEU A 124 -16.93 -12.01 -1.61
N LYS A 125 -18.10 -11.36 -1.62
CA LYS A 125 -18.21 -9.91 -1.35
C LYS A 125 -17.83 -9.54 0.08
N GLN A 126 -18.23 -10.35 1.05
CA GLN A 126 -17.90 -10.14 2.46
C GLN A 126 -16.41 -10.36 2.73
N ARG A 127 -15.81 -11.39 2.09
CA ARG A 127 -14.37 -11.66 2.19
C ARG A 127 -13.55 -10.48 1.68
N VAL A 128 -13.86 -9.99 0.48
CA VAL A 128 -13.15 -8.83 -0.08
C VAL A 128 -13.34 -7.60 0.81
N LEU A 129 -14.56 -7.32 1.28
CA LEU A 129 -14.80 -6.18 2.15
C LEU A 129 -14.10 -6.33 3.53
N SER A 130 -13.99 -7.54 4.06
CA SER A 130 -13.25 -7.86 5.29
C SER A 130 -11.76 -7.57 5.11
N LEU A 131 -11.18 -8.03 3.99
CA LEU A 131 -9.75 -7.86 3.70
C LEU A 131 -9.35 -6.43 3.37
N LEU A 132 -10.28 -5.60 2.90
CA LEU A 132 -10.04 -4.17 2.70
C LEU A 132 -10.14 -3.37 4.01
N ARG A 133 -10.63 -3.97 5.11
CA ARG A 133 -10.60 -3.34 6.43
C ARG A 133 -9.23 -3.55 7.08
N PRO A 134 -8.65 -2.51 7.69
CA PRO A 134 -7.41 -2.65 8.43
C PRO A 134 -7.60 -3.62 9.60
N SER A 135 -6.57 -4.40 9.91
CA SER A 135 -6.59 -5.34 11.02
C SER A 135 -6.67 -4.62 12.37
N VAL A 136 -7.17 -5.30 13.40
CA VAL A 136 -7.31 -4.75 14.77
C VAL A 136 -5.95 -4.36 15.38
N TRP A 137 -4.88 -5.05 14.97
CA TRP A 137 -3.52 -4.77 15.41
C TRP A 137 -2.91 -3.52 14.76
N TRP A 138 -3.47 -3.07 13.64
CA TRP A 138 -2.97 -1.93 12.88
C TRP A 138 -3.21 -0.61 13.64
N GLY A 139 -2.16 0.20 13.81
CA GLY A 139 -2.24 1.52 14.44
C GLY A 139 -0.94 1.92 15.15
N PRO A 140 -0.93 3.08 15.84
CA PRO A 140 0.22 3.54 16.62
C PRO A 140 0.67 2.50 17.66
N ALA A 141 1.96 2.33 17.87
CA ALA A 141 2.46 1.34 18.84
C ALA A 141 2.10 1.70 20.30
N LEU A 142 2.05 3.00 20.63
CA LEU A 142 1.81 3.47 21.99
C LEU A 142 0.31 3.67 22.28
N LYS A 143 -0.15 3.20 23.44
CA LYS A 143 -1.56 3.31 23.88
C LYS A 143 -2.07 4.74 23.90
N GLU A 144 -1.25 5.69 24.34
CA GLU A 144 -1.60 7.12 24.38
C GLU A 144 -1.95 7.65 22.97
N HIS A 145 -1.16 7.30 21.96
CA HIS A 145 -1.42 7.70 20.58
C HIS A 145 -2.63 6.97 19.98
N ARG A 146 -2.91 5.73 20.41
CA ARG A 146 -4.12 5.01 20.03
C ARG A 146 -5.40 5.66 20.57
N GLN A 147 -5.36 6.23 21.77
CA GLN A 147 -6.50 6.98 22.32
C GLN A 147 -6.79 8.25 21.50
N LEU A 148 -5.77 8.89 20.93
CA LEU A 148 -5.97 10.06 20.05
C LEU A 148 -6.70 9.68 18.75
N VAL A 149 -6.55 8.43 18.28
CA VAL A 149 -7.26 7.93 17.09
C VAL A 149 -8.78 7.87 17.31
N LEU A 150 -9.23 7.61 18.55
CA LEU A 150 -10.65 7.60 18.90
C LEU A 150 -11.39 8.91 18.60
N GLN A 151 -10.65 10.03 18.57
CA GLN A 151 -11.24 11.35 18.28
C GLN A 151 -11.85 11.43 16.88
N TYR A 152 -11.39 10.60 15.93
CA TYR A 152 -11.91 10.60 14.55
C TYR A 152 -12.35 9.22 14.04
N ILE A 153 -12.10 8.14 14.80
CA ILE A 153 -12.59 6.79 14.54
C ILE A 153 -13.16 6.23 15.86
N PRO A 154 -14.48 6.32 16.09
CA PRO A 154 -15.07 5.92 17.38
C PRO A 154 -14.96 4.41 17.65
N ASP A 155 -14.95 3.58 16.60
CA ASP A 155 -14.88 2.11 16.70
C ASP A 155 -13.43 1.56 16.76
N PHE A 156 -12.44 2.41 17.04
CA PHE A 156 -11.04 1.98 17.05
C PHE A 156 -10.68 1.21 18.33
N VAL A 157 -10.03 0.06 18.18
CA VAL A 157 -9.59 -0.76 19.31
C VAL A 157 -8.27 -0.23 19.86
N VAL A 158 -8.30 0.32 21.07
CA VAL A 158 -7.11 0.90 21.72
C VAL A 158 -6.13 -0.19 22.15
N ASP A 159 -6.61 -1.23 22.83
CA ASP A 159 -5.74 -2.29 23.38
C ASP A 159 -6.11 -3.66 22.77
N PRO A 160 -5.48 -4.06 21.65
CA PRO A 160 -5.72 -5.37 21.05
C PRO A 160 -5.13 -6.50 21.91
N GLU A 161 -4.09 -6.23 22.70
CA GLU A 161 -3.52 -7.17 23.68
C GLU A 161 -4.45 -7.48 24.85
N ALA A 162 -5.42 -6.60 25.14
CA ALA A 162 -6.40 -6.82 26.19
C ALA A 162 -7.60 -7.67 25.72
N MET A 163 -7.68 -7.98 24.41
CA MET A 163 -8.71 -8.87 23.89
C MET A 163 -8.35 -10.33 24.20
N PRO A 164 -9.33 -11.18 24.55
CA PRO A 164 -9.07 -12.61 24.68
C PRO A 164 -8.54 -13.15 23.34
N MET A 165 -7.37 -13.80 23.39
CA MET A 165 -6.70 -14.33 22.21
C MET A 165 -7.63 -15.28 21.43
N PRO A 166 -7.64 -15.24 20.07
CA PRO A 166 -8.32 -16.24 19.26
C PRO A 166 -7.77 -17.63 19.59
N GLU A 167 -8.67 -18.60 19.73
CA GLU A 167 -8.40 -19.97 20.18
C GLU A 167 -7.29 -20.69 19.37
N GLU A 168 -7.06 -20.28 18.12
CA GLU A 168 -6.00 -20.80 17.23
C GLU A 168 -4.57 -20.57 17.74
N SER A 169 -4.32 -19.50 18.50
CA SER A 169 -2.99 -19.22 19.07
C SER A 169 -2.60 -20.17 20.21
N LYS A 170 -3.58 -20.65 20.97
CA LYS A 170 -3.36 -21.66 22.02
C LYS A 170 -2.95 -23.00 21.42
N PHE A 171 -3.52 -23.36 20.27
CA PHE A 171 -3.19 -24.62 19.60
C PHE A 171 -1.72 -24.70 19.14
N SER A 172 -1.09 -23.56 18.78
CA SER A 172 0.34 -23.50 18.43
C SER A 172 1.29 -23.50 19.63
N GLU A 173 0.86 -23.03 20.80
CA GLU A 173 1.66 -23.08 22.04
C GLU A 173 1.53 -24.43 22.77
N ASP A 174 0.38 -25.10 22.66
CA ASP A 174 0.15 -26.41 23.30
C ASP A 174 0.79 -27.60 22.55
N THR A 175 1.41 -27.35 21.38
CA THR A 175 2.07 -28.37 20.55
C THR A 175 3.60 -28.23 20.44
N ALA A 176 4.21 -27.31 21.21
CA ALA A 176 5.66 -27.15 21.35
C ALA A 176 6.15 -27.66 22.72
#